data_AF-A0A9Q1J1T1-F1
#
_entry.id   AF-A0A9Q1J1T1-F1
#
_cell.length_a   1.000
_cell.length_b   1.000
_cell.length_c   1.000
_cell.angle_alpha   90.00
_cell.angle_beta   90.00
_cell.angle_gamma   90.00
#
_symmetry.space_group_name_H-M   'P 1'
#
loop_
_entity.id
_entity.type
_entity.pdbx_description
1 polymer ?
#
loop_
_entity_poly.entity_id
_entity_poly.type
_entity_poly.pdbx_seq_one_letter_code
_entity_poly.pdbx_strand_id
1 'polypeptide(L)'
;MEQGGDSDCIAQEVGDDNIALEAGGGDDCIALEAGGGDDCIALEAGGGDDCIALEAGGGDDCIALEAGGGDDCIALEAGGGDDCIALEAGGGDDCIALEAGGGDDCIAQEAGGGDDCIALEAGGGDDCIALEAGGGDDCIALEAGGGDGYCVALEAGGGDCCIALKTGGGDCGVVLETGGGDCCVALETGGGDCCVALETGGGDCCVALETGGGEGLLALGTGDDHHIIALERGGGGRILALDTGGEQRPRNLL
;
A
#
# COMPACT_ATOMS: atom_id res chain seq x y z
N MET A 1 3.29 -30.89 -8.79
CA MET A 1 2.52 -31.96 -8.09
C MET A 1 3.43 -32.68 -7.10
N GLU A 2 3.81 -31.97 -6.04
CA GLU A 2 4.03 -32.59 -4.74
C GLU A 2 3.01 -31.91 -3.83
N GLN A 3 1.91 -32.61 -3.56
CA GLN A 3 0.94 -32.18 -2.55
C GLN A 3 1.51 -32.67 -1.22
N GLY A 4 2.21 -31.80 -0.49
CA GLY A 4 2.67 -32.03 0.87
C GLY A 4 2.10 -30.93 1.76
N GLY A 5 1.37 -31.31 2.81
CA GLY A 5 0.99 -30.39 3.89
C GLY A 5 2.09 -30.30 4.95
N ASP A 6 3.33 -30.14 4.49
CA ASP A 6 4.54 -30.02 5.30
C ASP A 6 5.17 -28.66 4.99
N SER A 7 5.60 -27.93 6.02
CA SER A 7 6.41 -26.71 5.91
C SER A 7 7.61 -26.89 4.98
N ASP A 8 7.69 -26.04 3.96
CA ASP A 8 8.78 -25.96 3.02
C ASP A 8 9.78 -24.87 3.42
N CYS A 9 11.06 -25.12 3.14
CA CYS A 9 12.09 -24.08 3.22
C CYS A 9 12.81 -24.04 1.88
N ILE A 10 12.57 -23.00 1.09
CA ILE A 10 13.10 -22.87 -0.26
C ILE A 10 14.05 -21.68 -0.30
N ALA A 11 15.24 -21.88 -0.86
CA ALA A 11 16.22 -20.82 -1.09
C ALA A 11 16.78 -20.96 -2.50
N GLN A 12 16.64 -19.93 -3.34
CA GLN A 12 17.06 -19.96 -4.73
C GLN A 12 17.72 -18.64 -5.15
N GLU A 13 18.89 -18.74 -5.78
CA GLU A 13 19.59 -17.63 -6.46
C GLU A 13 19.60 -17.94 -7.96
N VAL A 14 19.07 -17.05 -8.78
CA VAL A 14 19.04 -17.18 -10.25
C VAL A 14 19.36 -15.83 -10.94
N GLY A 15 19.62 -15.83 -12.24
CA GLY A 15 19.95 -14.63 -13.04
C GLY A 15 18.69 -13.94 -13.61
N ASP A 16 18.77 -13.33 -14.81
CA ASP A 16 17.60 -12.83 -15.55
C ASP A 16 16.67 -14.03 -15.87
N ASP A 17 15.52 -14.11 -15.22
CA ASP A 17 14.81 -15.37 -15.12
C ASP A 17 13.27 -15.30 -15.21
N ASN A 18 12.72 -16.44 -15.64
CA ASN A 18 11.31 -16.74 -15.46
C ASN A 18 11.23 -17.77 -14.33
N ILE A 19 10.83 -17.33 -13.15
CA ILE A 19 10.79 -18.13 -11.93
C ILE A 19 9.34 -18.48 -11.63
N ALA A 20 9.07 -19.75 -11.39
CA ALA A 20 7.78 -20.22 -10.91
C ALA A 20 8.02 -21.18 -9.75
N LEU A 21 7.50 -20.83 -8.58
CA LEU A 21 7.68 -21.56 -7.33
C LEU A 21 6.31 -21.77 -6.68
N GLU A 22 6.02 -23.02 -6.33
CA GLU A 22 4.81 -23.42 -5.60
C GLU A 22 5.29 -24.14 -4.34
N ALA A 23 5.03 -23.57 -3.17
CA ALA A 23 5.19 -24.26 -1.90
C ALA A 23 3.91 -25.05 -1.56
N GLY A 24 4.04 -26.00 -0.63
CA GLY A 24 2.98 -26.93 -0.24
C GLY A 24 1.85 -26.28 0.53
N GLY A 25 1.54 -26.80 1.70
CA GLY A 25 0.80 -26.05 2.72
C GLY A 25 1.42 -26.35 4.08
N GLY A 26 1.10 -25.55 5.07
CA GLY A 26 1.86 -25.46 6.31
C GLY A 26 2.70 -24.19 6.32
N ASP A 27 3.40 -23.94 7.42
CA ASP A 27 4.18 -22.72 7.62
C ASP A 27 5.46 -22.77 6.76
N ASP A 28 5.53 -22.00 5.69
CA ASP A 28 6.60 -22.03 4.70
C ASP A 28 7.64 -20.91 4.93
N CYS A 29 8.88 -21.14 4.52
CA CYS A 29 9.93 -20.12 4.54
C CYS A 29 10.60 -20.07 3.16
N ILE A 30 10.35 -19.01 2.41
CA ILE A 30 10.80 -18.87 1.03
C ILE A 30 11.76 -17.68 0.93
N ALA A 31 12.95 -17.92 0.40
CA ALA A 31 13.94 -16.90 0.08
C ALA A 31 14.30 -17.00 -1.41
N LEU A 32 14.07 -15.94 -2.18
CA LEU A 32 14.34 -15.90 -3.60
C LEU A 32 15.14 -14.65 -3.94
N GLU A 33 16.29 -14.84 -4.58
CA GLU A 33 17.11 -13.77 -5.13
C GLU A 33 17.18 -13.98 -6.66
N ALA A 34 16.52 -13.10 -7.40
CA ALA A 34 16.67 -13.00 -8.85
C ALA A 34 17.82 -12.04 -9.20
N GLY A 35 18.40 -12.22 -10.38
CA GLY A 35 19.60 -11.51 -10.79
C GLY A 35 19.30 -10.06 -11.16
N GLY A 36 20.24 -9.39 -11.84
CA GLY A 36 19.86 -8.19 -12.59
C GLY A 36 19.30 -8.59 -13.95
N GLY A 37 18.55 -7.72 -14.59
CA GLY A 37 17.81 -7.99 -15.82
C GLY A 37 16.31 -7.89 -15.56
N ASP A 38 15.51 -8.05 -16.63
CA ASP A 38 14.05 -8.06 -16.52
C ASP A 38 13.60 -9.45 -16.05
N ASP A 39 13.04 -9.53 -14.84
CA ASP A 39 12.61 -10.78 -14.20
C ASP A 39 11.09 -10.99 -14.29
N CYS A 40 10.68 -12.25 -14.36
CA CYS A 40 9.28 -12.65 -14.30
C CYS A 40 9.11 -13.71 -13.22
N ILE A 41 8.55 -13.35 -12.09
CA ILE A 41 8.48 -14.19 -10.90
C ILE A 41 7.02 -14.48 -10.56
N ALA A 42 6.69 -15.77 -10.42
CA ALA A 42 5.43 -16.25 -9.88
C ALA A 42 5.72 -17.12 -8.65
N LEU A 43 5.20 -16.73 -7.50
CA LEU A 43 5.39 -17.44 -6.23
C LEU A 43 4.02 -17.68 -5.59
N GLU A 44 3.70 -18.93 -5.31
CA GLU A 44 2.53 -19.34 -4.53
C GLU A 44 3.02 -20.03 -3.26
N ALA A 45 2.85 -19.38 -2.10
CA ALA A 45 2.94 -20.03 -0.80
C ALA A 45 1.55 -20.59 -0.44
N GLY A 46 1.51 -21.74 0.21
CA GLY A 46 0.26 -22.40 0.55
C GLY A 46 -0.52 -21.66 1.63
N GLY A 47 -1.38 -22.36 2.36
CA GLY A 47 -1.87 -21.82 3.63
C GLY A 47 -0.95 -22.25 4.77
N GLY A 48 -0.80 -21.43 5.79
CA GLY A 48 0.17 -21.56 6.88
C GLY A 48 0.65 -20.18 7.28
N ASP A 49 1.41 -20.07 8.37
CA ASP A 49 2.07 -18.81 8.71
C ASP A 49 3.40 -18.73 7.91
N ASP A 50 3.39 -18.04 6.78
CA ASP A 50 4.49 -18.06 5.82
C ASP A 50 5.48 -16.89 6.03
N CYS A 51 6.75 -17.14 5.74
CA CYS A 51 7.81 -16.12 5.75
C CYS A 51 8.46 -16.06 4.38
N ILE A 52 8.20 -14.99 3.62
CA ILE A 52 8.65 -14.85 2.23
C ILE A 52 9.59 -13.64 2.14
N ALA A 53 10.79 -13.87 1.61
CA ALA A 53 11.75 -12.84 1.24
C ALA A 53 12.06 -12.97 -0.25
N LEU A 54 11.75 -11.95 -1.03
CA LEU A 54 11.97 -11.92 -2.47
C LEU A 54 12.77 -10.66 -2.82
N GLU A 55 13.92 -10.83 -3.45
CA GLU A 55 14.71 -9.75 -4.04
C GLU A 55 14.77 -9.98 -5.55
N ALA A 56 14.19 -9.07 -6.33
CA ALA A 56 14.43 -8.95 -7.77
C ALA A 56 15.47 -7.85 -7.99
N GLY A 57 16.43 -8.07 -8.89
CA GLY A 57 17.48 -7.11 -9.13
C GLY A 57 16.99 -5.91 -9.94
N GLY A 58 17.87 -5.28 -10.71
CA GLY A 58 17.46 -4.14 -11.54
C GLY A 58 17.03 -4.59 -12.94
N GLY A 59 15.93 -4.07 -13.44
CA GLY A 59 15.32 -4.34 -14.74
C GLY A 59 13.83 -3.99 -14.66
N ASP A 60 13.09 -4.22 -15.75
CA ASP A 60 11.63 -4.08 -15.72
C ASP A 60 11.03 -5.42 -15.23
N ASP A 61 10.67 -5.51 -13.95
CA ASP A 61 10.28 -6.78 -13.32
C ASP A 61 8.77 -7.00 -13.29
N CYS A 62 8.34 -8.26 -13.39
CA CYS A 62 6.95 -8.68 -13.27
C CYS A 62 6.84 -9.72 -12.15
N ILE A 63 6.30 -9.32 -11.00
CA ILE A 63 6.22 -10.18 -9.81
C ILE A 63 4.75 -10.44 -9.47
N ALA A 64 4.39 -11.71 -9.36
CA ALA A 64 3.12 -12.18 -8.82
C ALA A 64 3.41 -13.07 -7.61
N LEU A 65 2.95 -12.64 -6.44
CA LEU A 65 3.13 -13.35 -5.17
C LEU A 65 1.77 -13.58 -4.53
N GLU A 66 1.45 -14.84 -4.28
CA GLU A 66 0.27 -15.24 -3.50
C GLU A 66 0.77 -15.96 -2.23
N ALA A 67 0.49 -15.41 -1.06
CA ALA A 67 0.56 -16.11 0.21
C ALA A 67 -0.87 -16.51 0.61
N GLY A 68 -1.06 -17.75 1.07
CA GLY A 68 -2.39 -18.24 1.40
C GLY A 68 -2.89 -17.67 2.73
N GLY A 69 -3.61 -18.46 3.51
CA GLY A 69 -4.11 -17.98 4.81
C GLY A 69 -3.19 -18.39 5.96
N GLY A 70 -3.02 -17.51 6.92
CA GLY A 70 -2.17 -17.60 8.10
C GLY A 70 -1.61 -16.21 8.41
N ASP A 71 -0.80 -16.10 9.45
CA ASP A 71 -0.15 -14.82 9.80
C ASP A 71 1.17 -14.72 9.01
N ASP A 72 1.14 -14.05 7.85
CA ASP A 72 2.24 -14.04 6.90
C ASP A 72 3.22 -12.87 7.11
N CYS A 73 4.50 -13.12 6.82
CA CYS A 73 5.56 -12.12 6.85
C CYS A 73 6.22 -12.04 5.48
N ILE A 74 5.92 -10.99 4.72
CA ILE A 74 6.38 -10.82 3.33
C ILE A 74 7.30 -9.61 3.23
N ALA A 75 8.51 -9.82 2.75
CA ALA A 75 9.46 -8.78 2.37
C ALA A 75 9.78 -8.92 0.88
N LEU A 76 9.45 -7.90 0.10
CA LEU A 76 9.68 -7.87 -1.35
C LEU A 76 10.48 -6.61 -1.69
N GLU A 77 11.63 -6.80 -2.34
CA GLU A 77 12.41 -5.73 -2.95
C GLU A 77 12.46 -5.96 -4.45
N ALA A 78 11.88 -5.05 -5.24
CA ALA A 78 12.11 -4.96 -6.67
C ALA A 78 13.12 -3.82 -6.91
N GLY A 79 14.12 -4.06 -7.76
CA GLY A 79 15.18 -3.10 -7.99
C GLY A 79 14.72 -1.91 -8.83
N GLY A 80 15.58 -1.41 -9.72
CA GLY A 80 15.22 -0.27 -10.56
C GLY A 80 14.77 -0.69 -11.95
N GLY A 81 13.73 -0.07 -12.46
CA GLY A 81 13.10 -0.26 -13.76
C GLY A 81 11.61 0.02 -13.64
N ASP A 82 10.85 -0.24 -14.68
CA ASP A 82 9.38 -0.09 -14.65
C ASP A 82 8.75 -1.42 -14.18
N ASP A 83 8.43 -1.52 -12.89
CA ASP A 83 8.01 -2.78 -12.27
C ASP A 83 6.49 -2.98 -12.23
N CYS A 84 6.05 -4.23 -12.35
CA CYS A 84 4.67 -4.65 -12.21
C CYS A 84 4.55 -5.68 -11.09
N ILE A 85 4.03 -5.28 -9.93
CA ILE A 85 3.95 -6.12 -8.74
C ILE A 85 2.49 -6.37 -8.37
N ALA A 86 2.12 -7.65 -8.28
CA ALA A 86 0.85 -8.11 -7.74
C ALA A 86 1.13 -8.99 -6.51
N LEU A 87 0.64 -8.57 -5.35
CA LEU A 87 0.82 -9.28 -4.08
C LEU A 87 -0.54 -9.55 -3.45
N GLU A 88 -0.85 -10.81 -3.21
CA GLU A 88 -2.02 -11.23 -2.44
C GLU A 88 -1.54 -11.95 -1.18
N ALA A 89 -1.86 -11.42 0.00
CA ALA A 89 -1.78 -12.13 1.26
C ALA A 89 -3.20 -12.50 1.68
N GLY A 90 -3.41 -13.75 2.10
CA GLY A 90 -4.73 -14.26 2.42
C GLY A 90 -5.24 -13.72 3.76
N GLY A 91 -5.78 -14.59 4.61
CA GLY A 91 -6.34 -14.15 5.88
C GLY A 91 -5.44 -14.50 7.04
N GLY A 92 -5.25 -13.57 7.96
CA GLY A 92 -4.43 -13.64 9.17
C GLY A 92 -3.92 -12.24 9.49
N ASP A 93 -3.09 -12.11 10.52
CA ASP A 93 -2.46 -10.83 10.87
C ASP A 93 -1.15 -10.68 10.09
N ASP A 94 -1.19 -10.04 8.91
CA ASP A 94 -0.09 -10.04 7.96
C ASP A 94 0.88 -8.87 8.16
N CYS A 95 2.17 -9.10 7.92
CA CYS A 95 3.23 -8.10 7.94
C CYS A 95 3.90 -8.02 6.56
N ILE A 96 3.60 -6.97 5.79
CA ILE A 96 4.06 -6.82 4.42
C ILE A 96 4.96 -5.58 4.32
N ALA A 97 6.18 -5.79 3.83
CA ALA A 97 7.12 -4.73 3.47
C ALA A 97 7.46 -4.87 1.98
N LEU A 98 7.14 -3.84 1.20
CA LEU A 98 7.39 -3.80 -0.23
C LEU A 98 8.21 -2.57 -0.57
N GLU A 99 9.37 -2.76 -1.19
CA GLU A 99 10.18 -1.70 -1.79
C GLU A 99 10.24 -1.92 -3.31
N ALA A 100 9.68 -0.99 -4.09
CA ALA A 100 9.91 -0.89 -5.52
C ALA A 100 10.89 0.26 -5.77
N GLY A 101 11.93 0.01 -6.56
CA GLY A 101 12.99 0.98 -6.78
C GLY A 101 12.54 2.16 -7.65
N GLY A 102 13.29 2.46 -8.71
CA GLY A 102 13.01 3.65 -9.51
C GLY A 102 12.57 3.29 -10.91
N GLY A 103 11.52 3.94 -11.40
CA GLY A 103 10.89 3.78 -12.70
C GLY A 103 9.40 4.04 -12.56
N ASP A 104 8.61 3.75 -13.59
CA ASP A 104 7.16 3.91 -13.55
C ASP A 104 6.50 2.61 -13.07
N ASP A 105 6.23 2.50 -11.77
CA ASP A 105 5.81 1.24 -11.15
C ASP A 105 4.27 1.08 -11.08
N CYS A 106 3.81 -0.16 -11.23
CA CYS A 106 2.43 -0.57 -11.07
C CYS A 106 2.32 -1.61 -9.95
N ILE A 107 1.78 -1.20 -8.80
CA ILE A 107 1.68 -2.08 -7.62
C ILE A 107 0.21 -2.30 -7.28
N ALA A 108 -0.21 -3.57 -7.24
CA ALA A 108 -1.49 -4.01 -6.71
C ALA A 108 -1.23 -4.94 -5.52
N GLN A 109 -1.72 -4.56 -4.35
CA GLN A 109 -1.57 -5.35 -3.14
C GLN A 109 -2.92 -5.54 -2.45
N GLU A 110 -3.26 -6.80 -2.19
CA GLU A 110 -4.43 -7.20 -1.42
C GLU A 110 -3.95 -7.96 -0.17
N ALA A 111 -4.30 -7.47 1.02
CA ALA A 111 -4.22 -8.22 2.27
C ALA A 111 -5.64 -8.56 2.70
N GLY A 112 -5.89 -9.83 3.05
CA GLY A 112 -7.22 -10.30 3.38
C GLY A 112 -7.68 -9.82 4.75
N GLY A 113 -8.04 -10.74 5.64
CA GLY A 113 -8.65 -10.36 6.91
C GLY A 113 -7.75 -10.64 8.10
N GLY A 114 -7.52 -9.64 8.94
CA GLY A 114 -6.79 -9.69 10.20
C GLY A 114 -6.27 -8.29 10.51
N ASP A 115 -5.42 -8.16 11.52
CA ASP A 115 -4.80 -6.89 11.90
C ASP A 115 -3.48 -6.70 11.11
N ASP A 116 -3.56 -6.09 9.93
CA ASP A 116 -2.44 -6.06 8.98
C ASP A 116 -1.49 -4.87 9.18
N CYS A 117 -0.20 -5.10 8.95
CA CYS A 117 0.85 -4.08 8.95
C CYS A 117 1.50 -4.00 7.57
N ILE A 118 1.18 -2.97 6.80
CA ILE A 118 1.67 -2.77 5.44
C ILE A 118 2.60 -1.55 5.38
N ALA A 119 3.82 -1.76 4.91
CA ALA A 119 4.78 -0.71 4.57
C ALA A 119 5.14 -0.83 3.10
N LEU A 120 4.87 0.22 2.32
CA LEU A 120 5.19 0.28 0.90
C LEU A 120 6.03 1.52 0.60
N GLU A 121 7.21 1.31 0.01
CA GLU A 121 8.03 2.37 -0.56
C GLU A 121 8.12 2.16 -2.08
N ALA A 122 7.55 3.09 -2.85
CA ALA A 122 7.79 3.17 -4.29
C ALA A 122 8.76 4.33 -4.52
N GLY A 123 9.83 4.09 -5.26
CA GLY A 123 10.83 5.12 -5.52
C GLY A 123 10.34 6.15 -6.52
N GLY A 124 11.17 6.51 -7.49
CA GLY A 124 10.90 7.67 -8.34
C GLY A 124 10.36 7.29 -9.70
N GLY A 125 9.16 7.77 -10.03
CA GLY A 125 8.59 7.78 -11.38
C GLY A 125 7.09 8.03 -11.33
N ASP A 126 6.39 7.70 -12.40
CA ASP A 126 4.94 7.87 -12.52
C ASP A 126 4.19 6.63 -11.98
N ASP A 127 4.26 6.43 -10.66
CA ASP A 127 3.77 5.21 -10.02
C ASP A 127 2.25 5.17 -9.86
N CYS A 128 1.69 3.97 -9.97
CA CYS A 128 0.31 3.67 -9.69
C CYS A 128 0.16 2.51 -8.70
N ILE A 129 -0.39 2.83 -7.54
CA ILE A 129 -0.51 1.94 -6.39
C ILE A 129 -1.99 1.75 -6.05
N ALA A 130 -2.41 0.49 -6.00
CA ALA A 130 -3.71 0.07 -5.47
C ALA A 130 -3.48 -0.86 -4.28
N LEU A 131 -4.03 -0.50 -3.13
CA LEU A 131 -3.91 -1.24 -1.88
C LEU A 131 -5.29 -1.54 -1.32
N GLU A 132 -5.57 -2.80 -1.06
CA GLU A 132 -6.75 -3.23 -0.32
C GLU A 132 -6.27 -3.96 0.93
N ALA A 133 -6.62 -3.43 2.11
CA ALA A 133 -6.51 -4.15 3.38
C ALA A 133 -7.93 -4.50 3.81
N GLY A 134 -8.20 -5.79 4.04
CA GLY A 134 -9.54 -6.25 4.34
C GLY A 134 -9.95 -5.89 5.77
N GLY A 135 -10.26 -6.88 6.58
CA GLY A 135 -10.96 -6.64 7.85
C GLY A 135 -10.09 -6.82 9.08
N GLY A 136 -9.75 -5.73 9.76
CA GLY A 136 -9.18 -5.74 11.11
C GLY A 136 -8.62 -4.37 11.46
N ASP A 137 -7.74 -4.32 12.47
CA ASP A 137 -7.10 -3.09 12.91
C ASP A 137 -5.77 -2.85 12.15
N ASP A 138 -5.88 -2.24 10.96
CA ASP A 138 -4.78 -2.14 10.01
C ASP A 138 -3.88 -0.91 10.19
N CYS A 139 -2.58 -1.10 9.99
CA CYS A 139 -1.56 -0.04 9.96
C CYS A 139 -0.90 0.01 8.58
N ILE A 140 -1.15 1.08 7.83
CA ILE A 140 -0.63 1.25 6.47
C ILE A 140 0.27 2.49 6.41
N ALA A 141 1.51 2.29 5.97
CA ALA A 141 2.46 3.34 5.68
C ALA A 141 2.89 3.26 4.22
N LEU A 142 2.70 4.34 3.46
CA LEU A 142 3.07 4.41 2.07
C LEU A 142 3.93 5.65 1.81
N GLU A 143 5.11 5.45 1.25
CA GLU A 143 5.97 6.51 0.73
C GLU A 143 6.14 6.33 -0.78
N ALA A 144 5.61 7.25 -1.58
CA ALA A 144 5.83 7.28 -3.02
C ALA A 144 6.78 8.44 -3.36
N GLY A 145 7.86 8.16 -4.09
CA GLY A 145 8.78 9.17 -4.58
C GLY A 145 8.12 10.09 -5.61
N GLY A 146 8.81 11.17 -5.94
CA GLY A 146 8.26 12.22 -6.81
C GLY A 146 8.57 12.00 -8.29
N GLY A 147 7.56 11.67 -9.09
CA GLY A 147 7.55 11.73 -10.56
C GLY A 147 6.76 12.92 -11.12
N ASP A 148 6.38 12.84 -12.39
CA ASP A 148 5.50 13.84 -13.03
C ASP A 148 4.03 13.61 -12.63
N GLY A 149 3.64 12.37 -12.33
CA GLY A 149 2.30 12.01 -11.86
C GLY A 149 2.21 10.69 -11.11
N TYR A 150 1.66 10.67 -9.89
CA TYR A 150 1.40 9.44 -9.13
C TYR A 150 -0.07 9.23 -8.80
N CYS A 151 -0.49 7.97 -8.73
CA CYS A 151 -1.85 7.57 -8.40
C CYS A 151 -1.88 6.56 -7.25
N VAL A 152 -2.59 6.88 -6.16
CA VAL A 152 -2.76 6.01 -5.00
C VAL A 152 -4.25 5.80 -4.75
N ALA A 153 -4.67 4.54 -4.75
CA ALA A 153 -5.98 4.11 -4.26
C ALA A 153 -5.75 3.17 -3.08
N LEU A 154 -6.35 3.48 -1.93
CA LEU A 154 -6.27 2.63 -0.75
C LEU A 154 -7.68 2.43 -0.19
N GLU A 155 -8.05 1.17 -0.01
CA GLU A 155 -9.26 0.75 0.68
C GLU A 155 -8.85 -0.03 1.94
N ALA A 156 -9.27 0.46 3.11
CA ALA A 156 -9.10 -0.25 4.38
C ALA A 156 -10.49 -0.61 4.92
N GLY A 157 -10.70 -1.86 5.28
CA GLY A 157 -12.02 -2.35 5.69
C GLY A 157 -12.42 -1.97 7.12
N GLY A 158 -13.05 -2.92 7.81
CA GLY A 158 -14.04 -2.63 8.86
C GLY A 158 -13.53 -2.21 10.24
N GLY A 159 -12.25 -2.42 10.57
CA GLY A 159 -11.68 -2.14 11.89
C GLY A 159 -11.01 -0.77 12.00
N ASP A 160 -10.22 -0.59 13.06
CA ASP A 160 -9.55 0.68 13.35
C ASP A 160 -8.29 0.81 12.47
N CYS A 161 -8.23 1.83 11.61
CA CYS A 161 -7.13 1.96 10.65
C CYS A 161 -6.22 3.17 10.94
N CYS A 162 -4.91 2.96 10.83
CA CYS A 162 -3.89 4.01 10.87
C CYS A 162 -3.20 4.11 9.51
N ILE A 163 -3.45 5.18 8.77
CA ILE A 163 -2.91 5.40 7.43
C ILE A 163 -1.95 6.60 7.46
N ALA A 164 -0.71 6.38 7.05
CA ALA A 164 0.28 7.42 6.81
C ALA A 164 0.72 7.37 5.34
N LEU A 165 0.38 8.41 4.58
CA LEU A 165 0.73 8.52 3.17
C LEU A 165 1.61 9.75 2.97
N LYS A 166 2.80 9.54 2.41
CA LYS A 166 3.68 10.60 1.95
C LYS A 166 3.94 10.45 0.49
N THR A 167 3.86 11.56 -0.21
CA THR A 167 4.08 11.56 -1.65
C THR A 167 5.01 12.68 -2.05
N GLY A 168 5.86 12.39 -3.03
CA GLY A 168 6.83 13.32 -3.56
C GLY A 168 6.22 14.55 -4.26
N GLY A 169 7.08 15.34 -4.91
CA GLY A 169 6.62 16.36 -5.84
C GLY A 169 6.03 15.73 -7.10
N GLY A 170 5.16 16.46 -7.81
CA GLY A 170 4.45 15.95 -8.99
C GLY A 170 2.95 16.15 -8.89
N ASP A 171 2.25 15.96 -10.01
CA ASP A 171 0.80 15.91 -10.00
C ASP A 171 0.32 14.63 -9.33
N CYS A 172 -0.85 14.65 -8.69
CA CYS A 172 -1.28 13.48 -7.94
C CYS A 172 -2.77 13.25 -7.85
N GLY A 173 -3.12 11.95 -7.77
CA GLY A 173 -4.46 11.48 -7.41
C GLY A 173 -4.36 10.53 -6.22
N VAL A 174 -4.97 10.92 -5.11
CA VAL A 174 -5.07 10.08 -3.91
C VAL A 174 -6.54 9.83 -3.62
N VAL A 175 -6.94 8.56 -3.56
CA VAL A 175 -8.25 8.12 -3.11
C VAL A 175 -8.05 7.20 -1.91
N LEU A 176 -8.68 7.55 -0.79
CA LEU A 176 -8.63 6.79 0.44
C LEU A 176 -10.07 6.49 0.87
N GLU A 177 -10.40 5.22 1.03
CA GLU A 177 -11.67 4.79 1.60
C GLU A 177 -11.38 3.95 2.85
N THR A 178 -11.95 4.36 3.99
CA THR A 178 -11.84 3.59 5.24
C THR A 178 -13.20 3.11 5.68
N GLY A 179 -13.28 1.90 6.20
CA GLY A 179 -14.51 1.31 6.68
C GLY A 179 -14.96 1.85 8.03
N GLY A 180 -15.58 0.99 8.83
CA GLY A 180 -16.44 1.39 9.94
C GLY A 180 -15.76 1.83 11.23
N GLY A 181 -14.49 1.46 11.44
CA GLY A 181 -13.76 1.70 12.70
C GLY A 181 -13.24 3.13 12.86
N ASP A 182 -12.53 3.34 13.98
CA ASP A 182 -11.87 4.61 14.28
C ASP A 182 -10.66 4.77 13.36
N CYS A 183 -10.51 5.92 12.72
CA CYS A 183 -9.49 6.11 11.69
C CYS A 183 -8.53 7.26 11.98
N CYS A 184 -7.22 7.02 11.81
CA CYS A 184 -6.19 8.07 11.85
C CYS A 184 -5.52 8.16 10.48
N VAL A 185 -5.78 9.25 9.76
CA VAL A 185 -5.19 9.49 8.43
C VAL A 185 -4.25 10.67 8.50
N ALA A 186 -2.99 10.45 8.15
CA ALA A 186 -1.98 11.49 7.94
C ALA A 186 -1.53 11.45 6.48
N LEU A 187 -1.82 12.52 5.74
CA LEU A 187 -1.42 12.67 4.35
C LEU A 187 -0.52 13.89 4.19
N GLU A 188 0.67 13.69 3.64
CA GLU A 188 1.58 14.75 3.23
C GLU A 188 1.83 14.64 1.73
N THR A 189 1.33 15.60 0.96
CA THR A 189 1.64 15.68 -0.48
C THR A 189 2.70 16.72 -0.75
N GLY A 190 3.66 16.37 -1.61
CA GLY A 190 4.67 17.28 -2.11
C GLY A 190 4.11 18.40 -3.00
N GLY A 191 5.02 19.06 -3.74
CA GLY A 191 4.64 20.16 -4.62
C GLY A 191 4.13 19.69 -5.98
N GLY A 192 2.92 20.06 -6.35
CA GLY A 192 2.31 19.80 -7.68
C GLY A 192 0.78 19.84 -7.60
N ASP A 193 0.08 19.61 -8.71
CA ASP A 193 -1.37 19.67 -8.73
C ASP A 193 -1.97 18.36 -8.20
N CYS A 194 -2.66 18.43 -7.05
CA CYS A 194 -3.08 17.24 -6.31
C CYS A 194 -4.60 17.18 -6.10
N CYS A 195 -5.19 16.04 -6.43
CA CYS A 195 -6.57 15.69 -6.16
C CYS A 195 -6.61 14.63 -5.06
N VAL A 196 -7.23 14.97 -3.93
CA VAL A 196 -7.41 14.05 -2.81
C VAL A 196 -8.89 13.84 -2.57
N ALA A 197 -9.32 12.59 -2.57
CA ALA A 197 -10.62 12.15 -2.11
C ALA A 197 -10.42 11.23 -0.90
N LEU A 198 -11.03 11.58 0.22
CA LEU A 198 -11.04 10.75 1.42
C LEU A 198 -12.49 10.52 1.83
N GLU A 199 -12.90 9.26 1.92
CA GLU A 199 -14.17 8.85 2.51
C GLU A 199 -13.87 7.99 3.74
N THR A 200 -14.23 8.50 4.91
CA THR A 200 -14.16 7.73 6.15
C THR A 200 -15.54 7.21 6.51
N GLY A 201 -15.60 5.95 6.94
CA GLY A 201 -16.83 5.34 7.41
C GLY A 201 -17.27 5.86 8.77
N GLY A 202 -17.86 4.96 9.56
CA GLY A 202 -18.68 5.30 10.71
C GLY A 202 -17.93 5.97 11.86
N GLY A 203 -16.78 5.43 12.25
CA GLY A 203 -16.10 5.71 13.52
C GLY A 203 -15.50 7.09 13.70
N ASP A 204 -14.88 7.31 14.86
CA ASP A 204 -14.22 8.57 15.18
C ASP A 204 -12.95 8.71 14.35
N CYS A 205 -12.85 9.78 13.55
CA CYS A 205 -11.72 9.96 12.64
C CYS A 205 -10.88 11.21 12.93
N CYS A 206 -9.56 11.03 12.90
CA CYS A 206 -8.56 12.08 12.97
C CYS A 206 -7.84 12.18 11.62
N VAL A 207 -8.08 13.27 10.89
CA VAL A 207 -7.48 13.51 9.58
C VAL A 207 -6.54 14.70 9.67
N ALA A 208 -5.26 14.48 9.35
CA ALA A 208 -4.26 15.51 9.17
C ALA A 208 -3.82 15.50 7.70
N LEU A 209 -4.09 16.60 7.00
CA LEU A 209 -3.69 16.76 5.61
C LEU A 209 -2.76 17.96 5.49
N GLU A 210 -1.55 17.70 5.02
CA GLU A 210 -0.61 18.71 4.55
C GLU A 210 -0.46 18.57 3.03
N THR A 211 -0.67 19.68 2.32
CA THR A 211 -0.59 19.69 0.86
C THR A 211 0.37 20.78 0.41
N GLY A 212 1.27 20.44 -0.52
CA GLY A 212 2.24 21.36 -1.12
C GLY A 212 1.61 22.49 -1.94
N GLY A 213 2.40 23.14 -2.81
CA GLY A 213 2.07 24.47 -3.38
C GLY A 213 1.25 24.53 -4.69
N GLY A 214 0.66 23.44 -5.17
CA GLY A 214 -0.08 23.43 -6.44
C GLY A 214 -1.58 23.76 -6.34
N GLU A 215 -2.26 23.71 -7.48
CA GLU A 215 -3.71 23.69 -7.58
C GLU A 215 -4.24 22.32 -7.15
N GLY A 216 -5.46 22.26 -6.61
CA GLY A 216 -5.93 20.98 -6.09
C GLY A 216 -7.39 20.95 -5.70
N LEU A 217 -7.96 19.77 -5.81
CA LEU A 217 -9.29 19.44 -5.33
C LEU A 217 -9.16 18.58 -4.09
N LEU A 218 -9.79 19.02 -3.01
CA LEU A 218 -9.91 18.21 -1.81
C LEU A 218 -11.38 17.89 -1.58
N ALA A 219 -11.72 16.61 -1.65
CA ALA A 219 -13.03 16.07 -1.30
C ALA A 219 -12.88 15.24 -0.02
N LEU A 220 -13.66 15.58 0.99
CA LEU A 220 -13.66 14.92 2.29
C LEU A 220 -15.10 14.54 2.62
N GLY A 221 -15.36 13.23 2.63
CA GLY A 221 -16.55 12.60 3.15
C GLY A 221 -16.24 11.98 4.51
N THR A 222 -16.99 12.34 5.55
CA THR A 222 -16.88 11.64 6.84
C THR A 222 -18.24 11.13 7.27
N GLY A 223 -18.25 9.97 7.95
CA GLY A 223 -19.45 9.43 8.58
C GLY A 223 -20.07 10.34 9.66
N ASP A 224 -21.00 9.77 10.43
CA ASP A 224 -21.85 10.53 11.34
C ASP A 224 -21.21 10.79 12.73
N ASP A 225 -20.06 10.17 13.07
CA ASP A 225 -19.44 10.26 14.40
C ASP A 225 -18.49 11.47 14.58
N HIS A 226 -17.57 11.44 15.57
CA HIS A 226 -16.76 12.61 15.93
C HIS A 226 -15.49 12.71 15.09
N HIS A 227 -15.43 13.76 14.27
CA HIS A 227 -14.30 13.98 13.37
C HIS A 227 -13.43 15.17 13.80
N ILE A 228 -12.12 14.97 13.81
CA ILE A 228 -11.11 16.03 13.94
C ILE A 228 -10.35 16.13 12.62
N ILE A 229 -10.52 17.25 11.94
CA ILE A 229 -9.85 17.50 10.67
C ILE A 229 -8.90 18.70 10.83
N ALA A 230 -7.62 18.47 10.59
CA ALA A 230 -6.57 19.47 10.51
C ALA A 230 -6.07 19.56 9.07
N LEU A 231 -6.14 20.76 8.49
CA LEU A 231 -5.71 21.01 7.11
C LEU A 231 -4.64 22.09 7.12
N GLU A 232 -3.42 21.73 6.76
CA GLU A 232 -2.35 22.67 6.46
C GLU A 232 -2.16 22.75 4.94
N ARG A 233 -2.14 23.99 4.43
CA ARG A 233 -2.23 24.25 2.98
C ARG A 233 -1.06 25.11 2.54
N GLY A 234 -0.33 24.63 1.54
CA GLY A 234 0.60 25.43 0.74
C GLY A 234 -0.11 26.52 -0.09
N GLY A 235 0.65 27.26 -0.91
CA GLY A 235 0.10 28.25 -1.84
C GLY A 235 -0.67 27.60 -3.00
N GLY A 236 -1.59 28.32 -3.68
CA GLY A 236 -2.32 27.82 -4.86
C GLY A 236 -3.84 28.10 -4.85
N GLY A 237 -4.51 28.00 -6.01
CA GLY A 237 -5.96 28.10 -6.15
C GLY A 237 -6.64 26.74 -5.99
N ARG A 238 -7.67 26.61 -5.15
CA ARG A 238 -8.21 25.28 -4.78
C ARG A 238 -9.73 25.26 -4.56
N ILE A 239 -10.32 24.09 -4.77
CA ILE A 239 -11.72 23.78 -4.49
C ILE A 239 -11.77 22.78 -3.33
N LEU A 240 -12.61 23.07 -2.34
CA LEU A 240 -12.84 22.22 -1.18
C LEU A 240 -14.31 21.79 -1.18
N ALA A 241 -14.54 20.48 -1.22
CA ALA A 241 -15.83 19.86 -0.99
C ALA A 241 -15.75 19.09 0.34
N LEU A 242 -16.59 19.46 1.29
CA LEU A 242 -16.70 18.81 2.59
C LEU A 242 -18.15 18.34 2.74
N ASP A 243 -18.35 17.04 2.87
CA ASP A 243 -19.62 16.45 3.27
C ASP A 243 -19.38 15.66 4.57
N THR A 244 -19.90 16.18 5.69
CA THR A 244 -19.65 15.58 7.00
C THR A 244 -20.98 15.33 7.70
N GLY A 245 -21.21 14.09 8.12
CA GLY A 245 -22.43 13.68 8.84
C GLY A 245 -22.49 14.17 10.30
N GLY A 246 -21.34 14.41 10.94
CA GLY A 246 -21.21 14.68 12.39
C GLY A 246 -20.99 16.14 12.86
N GLU A 247 -20.92 16.35 14.18
CA GLU A 247 -20.79 17.66 14.85
C GLU A 247 -19.32 18.15 14.88
N GLN A 248 -18.95 19.12 14.02
CA GLN A 248 -17.56 19.57 13.89
C GLN A 248 -17.02 20.44 15.04
N ARG A 249 -15.74 20.23 15.42
CA ARG A 249 -14.92 21.21 16.18
C ARG A 249 -13.71 21.66 15.35
N PRO A 250 -13.87 22.60 14.41
CA PRO A 250 -12.74 23.10 13.64
C PRO A 250 -11.76 23.86 14.55
N ARG A 251 -10.48 23.47 14.53
CA ARG A 251 -9.38 24.26 15.05
C ARG A 251 -8.52 24.72 13.88
N ASN A 252 -8.79 25.93 13.38
CA ASN A 252 -7.82 26.62 12.54
C ASN A 252 -6.61 26.98 13.42
N LEU A 253 -5.45 26.37 13.18
CA LEU A 253 -4.19 27.00 13.57
C LEU A 253 -3.84 28.03 12.49
N LEU A 254 -3.67 29.27 12.95
CA LEU A 254 -3.28 30.46 12.18
C LEU A 254 -1.78 30.52 11.97
#